data_AF-A0A9Q4KYE3-F1
#
_entry.id   AF-A0A9Q4KYE3-F1
#
_cell.length_a   1.000
_cell.length_b   1.000
_cell.length_c   1.000
_cell.angle_alpha   90.00
_cell.angle_beta   90.00
_cell.angle_gamma   90.00
#
_symmetry.space_group_name_H-M   'P 1'
#
loop_
_entity.id
_entity.type
_entity.pdbx_description
1 polymer ?
#
loop_
_entity_poly.entity_id
_entity_poly.type
_entity_poly.pdbx_seq_one_letter_code
_entity_poly.pdbx_strand_id
1 'polypeptide(L)'
;MAKIKVRTGRGTGTIEVDDDPTKWSGDEFRKIQEIRKKASANRMVHTGRGTGSRKLGDMPDPKARPSTEGMTRSTGRGTSSRKSTDKGSK
;
A
#
# COMPACT_ATOMS: atom_id res chain seq x y z
N MET A 1 -11.02 -1.23 -19.38
CA MET A 1 -11.16 -1.08 -17.93
C MET A 1 -11.99 -2.26 -17.44
N ALA A 2 -11.38 -3.20 -16.71
CA ALA A 2 -12.16 -4.27 -16.12
C ALA A 2 -13.11 -3.69 -15.06
N LYS A 3 -14.24 -4.34 -14.78
CA LYS A 3 -15.11 -3.94 -13.67
C LYS A 3 -14.96 -4.98 -12.57
N ILE A 4 -14.53 -4.55 -11.39
CA ILE A 4 -14.39 -5.40 -10.22
C ILE A 4 -15.73 -5.43 -9.49
N LYS A 5 -16.27 -6.63 -9.29
CA LYS A 5 -17.46 -6.84 -8.46
C LYS A 5 -17.07 -6.83 -6.99
N VAL A 6 -17.37 -5.73 -6.30
CA VAL A 6 -17.11 -5.60 -4.87
C VAL A 6 -18.41 -5.90 -4.11
N ARG A 7 -18.34 -6.80 -3.13
CA ARG A 7 -19.48 -7.04 -2.21
C ARG A 7 -19.58 -5.90 -1.22
N THR A 8 -20.76 -5.30 -1.08
CA THR A 8 -21.03 -4.21 -0.13
C THR A 8 -21.83 -4.69 1.07
N GLY A 9 -21.71 -3.96 2.19
CA GLY A 9 -22.47 -4.23 3.42
C GLY A 9 -22.07 -5.54 4.13
N ARG A 10 -23.06 -6.31 4.60
CA ARG A 10 -22.88 -7.65 5.21
C ARG A 10 -22.84 -8.80 4.18
N GLY A 11 -22.47 -8.49 2.93
CA GLY A 11 -22.41 -9.46 1.84
C GLY A 11 -23.71 -9.60 1.01
N THR A 12 -24.71 -8.76 1.28
CA THR A 12 -26.03 -8.79 0.61
C THR A 12 -26.10 -8.02 -0.70
N GLY A 13 -25.09 -7.21 -1.04
CA GLY A 13 -25.05 -6.45 -2.29
C GLY A 13 -23.75 -6.65 -3.07
N THR A 14 -23.83 -6.48 -4.38
CA THR A 14 -22.66 -6.41 -5.28
C THR A 14 -22.73 -5.12 -6.08
N ILE A 15 -21.67 -4.32 -6.01
CA ILE A 15 -21.48 -3.14 -6.86
C ILE A 15 -20.40 -3.42 -7.91
N GLU A 16 -20.59 -2.90 -9.11
CA GLU A 16 -19.55 -2.87 -10.12
C GLU A 16 -18.74 -1.59 -9.91
N VAL A 17 -17.45 -1.74 -9.56
CA VAL A 17 -16.51 -0.63 -9.44
C VAL A 17 -15.52 -0.74 -10.60
N ASP A 18 -15.27 0.36 -11.29
CA ASP A 18 -14.26 0.40 -12.35
C ASP A 18 -12.88 0.08 -11.78
N ASP A 19 -12.14 -0.81 -12.47
CA ASP A 19 -10.74 -1.18 -12.23
C ASP A 19 -9.81 0.02 -12.48
N ASP A 20 -9.83 0.98 -11.55
CA ASP A 20 -8.94 2.13 -11.51
C ASP A 20 -7.66 1.82 -10.67
N PRO A 21 -6.50 1.64 -11.30
CA PRO A 21 -5.23 1.31 -10.62
C PRO A 21 -4.78 2.39 -9.63
N THR A 22 -5.39 3.59 -9.65
CA THR A 22 -5.14 4.63 -8.66
C THR A 22 -5.85 4.40 -7.32
N LYS A 23 -6.83 3.49 -7.25
CA LYS A 23 -7.63 3.23 -6.04
C LYS A 23 -7.10 2.09 -5.18
N TRP A 24 -6.12 1.31 -5.65
CA TRP A 24 -5.63 0.13 -4.95
C TRP A 24 -4.15 0.15 -4.63
N SER A 25 -3.79 -0.52 -3.55
CA SER A 25 -2.42 -0.78 -3.14
C SER A 25 -1.77 -1.85 -4.01
N GLY A 26 -0.54 -1.61 -4.50
CA GLY A 26 0.23 -2.57 -5.29
C GLY A 26 1.43 -1.91 -5.96
N ASP A 27 2.18 -2.67 -6.77
CA ASP A 27 3.37 -2.16 -7.46
C ASP A 27 3.03 -1.11 -8.53
N GLU A 28 1.84 -1.19 -9.14
CA GLU A 28 1.36 -0.18 -10.10
C GLU A 28 1.05 1.16 -9.42
N PHE A 29 0.41 1.13 -8.26
CA PHE A 29 0.16 2.34 -7.47
C PHE A 29 1.44 2.97 -6.95
N ARG A 30 2.47 2.16 -6.63
CA ARG A 30 3.80 2.67 -6.27
C ARG A 30 4.42 3.49 -7.41
N LYS A 31 4.34 2.99 -8.64
CA LYS A 31 4.81 3.74 -9.83
C LYS A 31 4.07 5.08 -9.99
N ILE A 32 2.76 5.08 -9.77
CA ILE A 32 1.95 6.31 -9.81
C ILE A 32 2.36 7.30 -8.70
N GLN A 33 2.63 6.79 -7.49
CA GLN A 33 3.11 7.61 -6.37
C GLN A 33 4.51 8.19 -6.64
N GLU A 34 5.41 7.44 -7.27
CA GLU A 34 6.73 7.94 -7.67
C GLU A 34 6.63 9.08 -8.69
N ILE A 35 5.74 8.96 -9.68
CA ILE A 35 5.49 10.04 -10.66
C ILE A 35 4.95 11.29 -9.95
N ARG A 36 4.00 11.13 -9.02
CA ARG A 36 3.45 12.23 -8.21
C ARG A 36 4.50 12.87 -7.31
N LYS A 37 5.38 12.06 -6.70
CA LYS A 37 6.51 12.52 -5.85
C LYS A 37 7.48 13.36 -6.67
N LYS A 38 7.85 12.92 -7.88
CA LYS A 38 8.71 13.67 -8.81
C LYS A 38 8.08 15.00 -9.23
N ALA A 39 6.80 15.00 -9.60
CA ALA A 39 6.09 16.23 -9.96
C ALA A 39 5.96 17.23 -8.79
N SER A 40 5.94 16.73 -7.55
CA SER A 40 5.76 17.54 -6.33
C SER A 40 7.06 17.77 -5.55
N ALA A 41 8.22 17.54 -6.17
CA ALA A 41 9.52 17.50 -5.49
C ALA A 41 9.83 18.77 -4.66
N ASN A 42 9.39 19.94 -5.11
CA ASN A 42 9.62 21.23 -4.46
C ASN A 42 8.70 21.52 -3.26
N ARG A 43 7.70 20.66 -2.99
CA ARG A 43 6.78 20.87 -1.86
C ARG A 43 7.49 20.58 -0.53
N MET A 44 7.38 21.50 0.42
CA MET A 44 7.84 21.26 1.79
C MET A 44 6.89 20.31 2.52
N VAL A 45 7.47 19.36 3.26
CA VAL A 45 6.74 18.42 4.10
C VAL A 45 7.34 18.45 5.50
N HIS A 46 6.46 18.54 6.50
CA HIS A 46 6.84 18.45 7.90
C HIS A 46 6.97 16.98 8.31
N THR A 47 8.10 16.65 8.92
CA THR A 47 8.46 15.33 9.40
C THR A 47 8.62 15.35 10.92
N GLY A 48 8.60 14.18 11.57
CA GLY A 48 8.82 14.08 13.01
C GLY A 48 7.81 14.84 13.86
N ARG A 49 6.52 14.82 13.49
CA ARG A 49 5.42 15.56 14.17
C ARG A 49 5.61 17.09 14.21
N GLY A 50 6.30 17.66 13.23
CA GLY A 50 6.52 19.11 13.11
C GLY A 50 7.92 19.57 13.50
N THR A 51 8.75 18.69 14.07
CA THR A 51 10.11 19.02 14.53
C THR A 51 11.10 19.32 13.40
N GLY A 52 10.83 18.89 12.17
CA GLY A 52 11.68 19.20 11.04
C GLY A 52 10.90 19.31 9.74
N SER A 53 11.36 20.15 8.83
CA SER A 53 10.78 20.29 7.48
C SER A 53 11.84 19.93 6.44
N ARG A 54 11.44 19.24 5.37
CA ARG A 54 12.29 18.90 4.24
C ARG A 54 11.49 18.97 2.95
N LYS A 55 12.14 19.11 1.80
CA LYS A 55 11.46 19.01 0.51
C LYS A 55 11.06 17.55 0.26
N LEU A 56 9.93 17.35 -0.41
CA LEU A 56 9.41 16.01 -0.73
C LEU A 56 10.38 15.22 -1.64
N GLY A 57 11.15 15.92 -2.49
CA GLY A 57 12.19 15.31 -3.32
C GLY A 57 13.36 14.73 -2.50
N ASP A 58 13.71 15.35 -1.37
CA ASP A 58 14.80 14.90 -0.49
C ASP A 58 14.36 13.77 0.46
N MET A 59 13.12 13.29 0.32
CA MET A 59 12.60 12.21 1.15
C MET A 59 13.14 10.87 0.66
N PRO A 60 13.65 10.01 1.56
CA PRO A 60 14.14 8.69 1.17
C PRO A 60 13.05 7.91 0.44
N ASP A 61 13.45 7.12 -0.54
CA ASP A 61 12.53 6.25 -1.24
C ASP A 61 11.99 5.15 -0.30
N PRO A 62 10.73 4.72 -0.50
CA PRO A 62 10.14 3.70 0.34
C PRO A 62 10.97 2.43 0.26
N LYS A 63 11.45 1.97 1.42
CA LYS A 63 12.20 0.71 1.52
C LYS A 63 11.35 -0.43 0.95
N ALA A 64 11.98 -1.33 0.20
CA ALA A 64 11.35 -2.56 -0.26
C ALA A 64 10.68 -3.29 0.93
N ARG A 65 9.50 -3.87 0.70
CA ARG A 65 8.81 -4.63 1.76
C ARG A 65 9.68 -5.83 2.10
N PRO A 66 10.09 -5.99 3.36
CA PRO A 66 10.87 -7.14 3.76
C PRO A 66 10.06 -8.41 3.50
N SER A 67 10.75 -9.48 3.10
CA SER A 67 10.15 -10.81 3.06
C SER A 67 9.73 -11.19 4.48
N THR A 68 8.49 -11.63 4.64
CA THR A 68 8.03 -12.23 5.88
C THR A 68 7.97 -13.75 5.77
N GLU A 69 8.49 -14.33 4.68
CA GLU A 69 8.49 -15.77 4.41
C GLU A 69 9.07 -16.54 5.60
N GLY A 70 8.34 -17.55 6.08
CA GLY A 70 8.74 -18.34 7.25
C GLY A 70 8.43 -17.70 8.62
N MET A 71 8.04 -16.43 8.69
CA MET A 71 7.53 -15.84 9.93
C MET A 71 6.18 -16.47 10.32
N THR A 72 6.00 -16.72 11.60
CA THR A 72 4.75 -17.24 12.14
C THR A 72 3.69 -16.14 12.10
N ARG A 73 2.63 -16.35 11.31
CA ARG A 73 1.46 -15.48 11.27
C ARG A 73 0.31 -16.15 12.00
N SER A 74 -0.28 -15.43 12.94
CA SER A 74 -1.54 -15.85 13.56
C SER A 74 -2.65 -15.80 12.51
N THR A 75 -3.38 -16.89 12.34
CA THR A 75 -4.55 -16.96 11.46
C THR A 75 -5.82 -16.89 12.29
N GLY A 76 -6.70 -15.94 11.97
CA GLY A 76 -8.01 -15.81 12.63
C GLY A 76 -7.93 -15.35 14.09
N ARG A 77 -8.73 -15.99 14.97
CA ARG A 77 -8.97 -15.60 16.37
C ARG A 77 -7.92 -16.14 17.36
N GLY A 78 -6.65 -16.04 17.04
CA GLY A 78 -5.56 -16.23 18.01
C GLY A 78 -5.16 -17.67 18.40
N THR A 79 -5.89 -18.71 17.98
CA THR A 79 -5.55 -20.10 18.35
C THR A 79 -4.83 -20.90 17.27
N SER A 80 -4.76 -20.40 16.04
CA SER A 80 -4.05 -21.07 14.94
C SER A 80 -2.95 -20.18 14.39
N SER A 81 -1.81 -20.78 14.04
CA SER A 81 -0.71 -20.09 13.40
C SER A 81 -0.23 -20.87 12.18
N ARG A 82 0.19 -20.15 11.13
CA ARG A 82 0.83 -20.73 9.95
C ARG A 82 2.03 -19.91 9.54
N LYS A 83 2.92 -20.52 8.77
CA LYS A 83 4.05 -19.81 8.18
C LYS A 83 3.56 -18.86 7.09
N SER A 84 4.07 -17.63 7.11
CA SER A 84 3.86 -16.68 6.02
C SER A 84 4.57 -17.19 4.78
N THR A 85 3.91 -17.06 3.64
CA THR A 85 4.47 -17.32 2.30
C THR A 85 4.74 -16.01 1.55
N ASP A 86 4.64 -14.87 2.24
CA ASP A 86 4.83 -13.55 1.65
C ASP A 86 6.31 -13.27 1.46
N LYS A 87 6.74 -13.29 0.19
CA LYS A 87 8.12 -13.09 -0.24
C LYS A 87 8.56 -11.62 -0.21
N GLY A 88 7.71 -10.72 0.26
CA GLY A 88 7.94 -9.29 0.24
C GLY A 88 7.73 -8.70 -1.16
N SER A 89 8.09 -7.44 -1.33
CA SER A 89 8.13 -6.81 -2.66
C SER A 89 9.56 -6.79 -3.15
N LYS A 90 9.79 -7.12 -4.43
CA LYS A 90 11.03 -6.73 -5.12
C LYS A 90 11.15 -5.21 -5.15
#